data_AF-A0A3M6AEM0-F1
#
_entry.id   AF-A0A3M6AEM0-F1
#
_cell.length_a   1.000
_cell.length_b   1.000
_cell.length_c   1.000
_cell.angle_alpha   90.00
_cell.angle_beta   90.00
_cell.angle_gamma   90.00
#
_symmetry.space_group_name_H-M   'P 1'
#
loop_
_entity.id
_entity.type
_entity.pdbx_description
1 polymer ?
#
loop_
_entity_poly.entity_id
_entity_poly.type
_entity_poly.pdbx_seq_one_letter_code
_entity_poly.pdbx_strand_id
1 'polypeptide(L)'
;MIVDAASTQILARELMAFYADPQLQLPEPGLTFRDYVLAEQRLRSDRRYEQALGYWREKVATLAPAPDLPLVCQPESISQPHFTRRDRELSVQQWSRLKELARQFAVTPSVMLLTAFSEVLALWSRQTRFT
;
A
#
# COMPACT_ATOMS: atom_id res chain seq x y z
N MET A 1 -14.41 4.88 7.61
CA MET A 1 -13.18 4.08 7.78
C MET A 1 -12.59 4.45 9.13
N ILE A 2 -12.23 3.48 9.98
CA ILE A 2 -11.80 3.74 11.36
C ILE A 2 -10.29 3.51 11.53
N VAL A 3 -9.74 2.47 10.88
CA VAL A 3 -8.32 2.09 10.97
C VAL A 3 -7.80 1.61 9.61
N ASP A 4 -6.49 1.76 9.37
CA ASP A 4 -5.79 1.17 8.23
C ASP A 4 -5.13 -0.18 8.60
N ALA A 5 -4.42 -0.79 7.65
CA ALA A 5 -3.78 -2.09 7.85
C ALA A 5 -2.73 -2.09 8.97
N ALA A 6 -1.92 -1.02 9.09
CA ALA A 6 -0.89 -0.91 10.12
C ALA A 6 -1.53 -0.75 11.51
N SER A 7 -2.56 0.10 11.61
CA SER A 7 -3.35 0.29 12.84
C SER A 7 -4.08 -0.99 13.25
N THR A 8 -4.56 -1.78 12.27
CA THR A 8 -5.18 -3.10 12.53
C THR A 8 -4.18 -4.08 13.12
N GLN A 9 -2.91 -4.06 12.69
CA GLN A 9 -1.86 -4.90 13.26
C GLN A 9 -1.52 -4.51 14.71
N ILE A 10 -1.49 -3.21 15.02
CA ILE A 10 -1.32 -2.72 16.40
C ILE A 10 -2.47 -3.24 17.27
N LEU A 11 -3.71 -3.05 16.84
CA LEU A 11 -4.89 -3.51 17.56
C LEU A 11 -4.87 -5.03 17.78
N ALA A 12 -4.56 -5.81 16.75
CA ALA A 12 -4.48 -7.27 16.87
C ALA A 12 -3.39 -7.71 17.85
N ARG A 13 -2.21 -7.07 17.81
CA ARG A 13 -1.11 -7.36 18.73
C ARG A 13 -1.47 -7.04 20.18
N GLU A 14 -2.05 -5.87 20.43
CA GLU A 14 -2.43 -5.45 21.79
C GLU A 14 -3.58 -6.29 22.33
N LEU A 15 -4.58 -6.60 21.50
CA LEU A 15 -5.66 -7.51 21.86
C LEU A 15 -5.13 -8.89 22.27
N MET A 16 -4.19 -9.46 21.49
CA MET A 16 -3.57 -10.74 21.84
C MET A 16 -2.74 -10.65 23.13
N ALA A 17 -2.10 -9.51 23.40
CA ALA A 17 -1.34 -9.30 24.62
C ALA A 17 -2.25 -9.28 25.86
N PHE A 18 -3.36 -8.53 25.82
CA PHE A 18 -4.36 -8.53 26.89
C PHE A 18 -5.07 -9.88 27.04
N TYR A 19 -5.26 -10.61 25.95
CA TYR A 19 -5.82 -11.96 26.00
C TYR A 19 -4.91 -12.94 26.76
N ALA A 20 -3.59 -12.83 26.56
CA ALA A 20 -2.61 -13.66 27.24
C ALA A 20 -2.38 -13.25 28.71
N ASP A 21 -2.38 -11.94 29.00
CA ASP A 21 -2.26 -11.39 30.35
C ASP A 21 -3.32 -10.28 30.58
N PRO A 22 -4.44 -10.62 31.24
CA PRO A 22 -5.49 -9.64 31.55
C PRO A 22 -5.07 -8.53 32.50
N GLN A 23 -3.94 -8.66 33.22
CA GLN A 23 -3.42 -7.64 34.12
C GLN A 23 -2.41 -6.71 33.44
N LEU A 24 -2.01 -7.01 32.20
CA LEU A 24 -1.09 -6.20 31.41
C LEU A 24 -1.51 -4.73 31.42
N GLN A 25 -0.55 -3.83 31.61
CA GLN A 25 -0.73 -2.40 31.48
C GLN A 25 0.13 -1.91 30.32
N LEU A 26 -0.52 -1.38 29.29
CA LEU A 26 0.18 -0.73 28.18
C LEU A 26 0.31 0.77 28.46
N PRO A 27 1.40 1.41 27.99
CA PRO A 27 1.54 2.85 28.11
C PRO A 27 0.44 3.56 27.31
N GLU A 28 -0.11 4.64 27.87
CA GLU A 28 -1.07 5.45 27.13
C GLU A 28 -0.42 6.08 25.89
N PRO A 29 -1.13 6.11 24.74
CA PRO A 29 -0.63 6.80 23.56
C PRO A 29 -0.41 8.29 23.83
N GLY A 30 0.84 8.75 23.69
CA GLY A 30 1.18 10.17 23.88
C GLY A 30 0.67 11.12 22.78
N LEU A 31 0.01 10.59 21.75
CA LEU A 31 -0.56 11.36 20.65
C LEU A 31 -1.86 10.72 20.18
N THR A 32 -2.85 11.53 19.84
CA THR A 32 -4.10 11.05 19.26
C THR A 32 -4.12 11.21 17.74
N PHE A 33 -4.96 10.44 17.05
CA PHE A 33 -5.15 10.63 15.61
C PHE A 33 -5.65 12.05 15.27
N ARG A 34 -6.41 12.68 16.17
CA ARG A 34 -6.85 14.07 16.02
C ARG A 34 -5.65 15.02 15.93
N ASP A 35 -4.64 14.84 16.77
CA ASP A 35 -3.45 15.68 16.77
C ASP A 35 -2.68 15.54 15.45
N TYR A 36 -2.59 14.31 14.93
CA TYR A 36 -2.03 14.05 13.59
C TYR A 36 -2.81 14.77 12.49
N VAL A 37 -4.15 14.71 12.49
CA VAL A 37 -4.99 15.40 11.49
C VAL A 37 -4.79 16.92 11.54
N LEU A 38 -4.77 17.50 12.75
CA LEU A 38 -4.52 18.94 12.91
C LEU A 38 -3.12 19.35 12.44
N ALA A 39 -2.12 18.50 12.64
CA ALA A 39 -0.78 18.72 12.12
C ALA A 39 -0.74 18.63 10.58
N GLU A 40 -1.38 17.62 9.98
CA GLU A 40 -1.45 17.44 8.52
C GLU A 40 -2.12 18.63 7.83
N GLN A 41 -3.19 19.16 8.42
CA GLN A 41 -3.86 20.35 7.88
C GLN A 41 -2.94 21.56 7.80
N ARG A 42 -2.07 21.75 8.81
CA ARG A 42 -1.09 22.85 8.83
C ARG A 42 0.00 22.66 7.77
N LEU A 43 0.35 21.42 7.43
CA LEU A 43 1.34 21.12 6.40
C LEU A 43 0.87 21.53 4.99
N ARG A 44 -0.43 21.72 4.76
CA ARG A 44 -0.95 22.18 3.45
C ARG A 44 -0.47 23.57 3.05
N SER A 45 -0.05 24.38 4.02
CA SER A 45 0.53 25.70 3.79
C SER A 45 2.07 25.68 3.73
N ASP A 46 2.68 24.49 3.82
CA ASP A 46 4.14 24.33 3.75
C ASP A 46 4.62 24.28 2.29
N ARG A 47 5.82 24.82 2.04
CA ARG A 47 6.55 24.69 0.78
C ARG A 47 6.65 23.24 0.30
N ARG A 48 6.77 22.26 1.21
CA ARG A 48 6.81 20.84 0.85
C ARG A 48 5.52 20.38 0.16
N TYR A 49 4.36 20.88 0.62
CA TYR A 49 3.08 20.58 0.00
C TYR A 49 3.00 21.17 -1.41
N GLU A 50 3.41 22.43 -1.59
CA GLU A 50 3.42 23.08 -2.90
C GLU A 50 4.35 22.36 -3.90
N GLN A 51 5.53 21.93 -3.44
CA GLN A 51 6.46 21.15 -4.26
C GLN A 51 5.86 19.81 -4.71
N ALA A 52 5.25 19.07 -3.78
CA ALA A 52 4.59 17.81 -4.10
C ALA A 52 3.41 18.03 -5.07
N LEU A 53 2.62 19.09 -4.86
CA LEU A 53 1.50 19.43 -5.73
C LEU A 53 1.98 19.81 -7.14
N GLY A 54 3.05 20.60 -7.26
CA GLY A 54 3.67 20.95 -8.53
C GLY A 54 4.13 19.71 -9.30
N TYR A 55 4.88 18.83 -8.62
CA TYR A 55 5.32 17.55 -9.20
C TYR A 55 4.14 16.74 -9.75
N TRP A 56 3.07 16.55 -8.97
CA TRP A 56 1.93 15.74 -9.41
C TRP A 56 1.11 16.40 -10.52
N ARG A 57 1.00 17.73 -10.55
CA ARG A 57 0.36 18.47 -11.64
C ARG A 57 1.10 18.32 -12.96
N GLU A 58 2.43 18.34 -12.94
CA GLU A 58 3.23 18.08 -14.13
C GLU A 58 3.16 16.61 -14.54
N LYS A 59 3.24 15.69 -13.57
CA LYS A 59 3.24 14.26 -13.82
C LYS A 59 1.93 13.75 -14.43
N VAL A 60 0.78 14.21 -13.92
CA VAL A 60 -0.54 13.72 -14.36
C VAL A 60 -0.80 14.00 -15.85
N ALA A 61 -0.23 15.07 -16.40
CA ALA A 61 -0.37 15.41 -17.82
C ALA A 61 0.33 14.42 -18.77
N THR A 62 1.27 13.61 -18.26
CA THR A 62 2.07 12.66 -19.05
C THR A 62 1.96 11.22 -18.57
N LEU A 63 1.06 10.98 -17.60
CA LEU A 63 0.84 9.68 -17.00
C LEU A 63 0.21 8.74 -18.05
N ALA A 64 0.73 7.52 -18.15
CA ALA A 64 0.14 6.48 -18.98
C ALA A 64 -1.26 6.10 -18.43
N PRO A 65 -2.14 5.47 -19.23
CA PRO A 65 -3.39 4.93 -18.71
C PRO A 65 -3.13 3.76 -17.75
N ALA A 66 -4.19 3.35 -17.04
CA ALA A 66 -4.20 2.10 -16.30
C ALA A 66 -4.03 0.88 -17.24
N PRO A 67 -3.55 -0.27 -16.74
CA PRO A 67 -3.39 -1.49 -17.55
C PRO A 67 -4.73 -1.96 -18.15
N ASP A 68 -4.74 -2.18 -19.48
CA ASP A 68 -5.90 -2.65 -20.23
C ASP A 68 -5.96 -4.18 -20.24
N LEU A 69 -6.46 -4.74 -19.14
CA LEU A 69 -6.64 -6.18 -18.91
C LEU A 69 -7.86 -6.75 -19.65
N PRO A 70 -7.85 -8.04 -20.03
CA PRO A 70 -9.03 -8.70 -20.57
C PRO A 70 -10.12 -8.83 -19.50
N LEU A 71 -11.22 -8.11 -19.70
CA LEU A 71 -12.38 -8.13 -18.79
C LEU A 71 -13.48 -9.05 -19.32
N VAL A 72 -14.17 -9.72 -18.40
CA VAL A 72 -15.36 -10.54 -18.74
C VAL A 72 -16.56 -9.66 -19.11
N CYS A 73 -16.68 -8.49 -18.47
CA CYS A 73 -17.68 -7.48 -18.75
C CYS A 73 -17.15 -6.07 -18.43
N GLN A 74 -17.85 -5.04 -18.88
CA GLN A 74 -17.51 -3.64 -18.56
C GLN A 74 -17.76 -3.36 -17.06
N PRO A 75 -16.81 -2.77 -16.31
CA PRO A 75 -16.95 -2.54 -14.88
C PRO A 75 -18.20 -1.73 -14.50
N GLU A 76 -18.63 -0.80 -15.36
CA GLU A 76 -19.80 0.05 -15.17
C GLU A 76 -21.12 -0.74 -15.16
N SER A 77 -21.12 -1.96 -15.70
CA SER A 77 -22.29 -2.86 -15.66
C SER A 77 -22.46 -3.58 -14.31
N ILE A 78 -21.49 -3.48 -13.41
CA ILE A 78 -21.49 -4.17 -12.11
C ILE A 78 -22.11 -3.25 -11.05
N SER A 79 -23.34 -3.55 -10.63
CA SER A 79 -24.02 -2.80 -9.57
C SER A 79 -23.52 -3.12 -8.15
N GLN A 80 -23.10 -4.35 -7.91
CA GLN A 80 -22.61 -4.83 -6.62
C GLN A 80 -21.32 -5.64 -6.82
N PRO A 81 -20.13 -5.03 -6.59
CA PRO A 81 -18.87 -5.73 -6.77
C PRO A 81 -18.67 -6.77 -5.66
N HIS A 82 -18.23 -7.97 -6.05
CA HIS A 82 -17.81 -9.03 -5.13
C HIS A 82 -16.33 -9.34 -5.33
N PHE A 83 -15.62 -9.56 -4.23
CA PHE A 83 -14.19 -9.85 -4.25
C PHE A 83 -13.94 -11.31 -3.86
N THR A 84 -13.08 -12.00 -4.62
CA THR A 84 -12.56 -13.32 -4.25
C THR A 84 -11.11 -13.16 -3.83
N ARG A 85 -10.78 -13.56 -2.59
CA ARG A 85 -9.41 -13.55 -2.10
C ARG A 85 -8.61 -14.70 -2.71
N ARG A 86 -7.44 -14.40 -3.27
CA ARG A 86 -6.43 -15.36 -3.69
C ARG A 86 -5.12 -14.98 -3.00
N ASP A 87 -4.55 -15.90 -2.24
CA ASP A 87 -3.28 -15.70 -1.56
C ASP A 87 -2.29 -16.81 -1.91
N ARG A 88 -1.01 -16.46 -1.77
CA ARG A 88 0.13 -17.35 -1.91
C ARG A 88 1.17 -16.90 -0.90
N GLU A 89 1.82 -17.88 -0.28
CA GLU A 89 2.88 -17.65 0.69
C GLU A 89 4.23 -18.05 0.10
N LEU A 90 5.23 -17.23 0.38
CA LEU A 90 6.62 -17.57 0.13
C LEU A 90 7.20 -18.11 1.44
N SER A 91 7.99 -19.18 1.35
CA SER A 91 8.70 -19.66 2.54
C SER A 91 9.67 -18.60 3.06
N VAL A 92 9.99 -18.66 4.35
CA VAL A 92 10.97 -17.75 4.98
C VAL A 92 12.30 -17.77 4.22
N GLN A 93 12.72 -18.94 3.73
CA GLN A 93 13.96 -19.11 2.97
C GLN A 93 13.87 -18.42 1.60
N GLN A 94 12.77 -18.60 0.87
CA GLN A 94 12.54 -17.93 -0.41
C GLN A 94 12.51 -16.41 -0.24
N TRP A 95 11.78 -15.92 0.76
CA TRP A 95 11.68 -14.49 1.04
C TRP A 95 13.03 -13.87 1.44
N SER A 96 13.81 -14.58 2.26
CA SER A 96 15.14 -14.11 2.65
C SER A 96 16.09 -13.99 1.45
N ARG A 97 16.05 -14.96 0.53
CA ARG A 97 16.84 -14.92 -0.71
C ARG A 97 16.44 -13.76 -1.62
N LEU A 98 15.14 -13.48 -1.73
CA LEU A 98 14.63 -12.35 -2.52
C LEU A 98 15.04 -10.99 -1.92
N LYS A 99 14.99 -10.84 -0.59
CA LYS A 99 15.48 -9.62 0.07
C LYS A 99 16.98 -9.40 -0.16
N GLU A 100 17.77 -10.47 -0.12
CA GLU A 100 19.20 -10.40 -0.41
C GLU A 100 19.45 -9.96 -1.86
N LEU A 101 18.69 -10.49 -2.81
CA LEU A 101 18.77 -10.07 -4.20
C LEU A 101 18.41 -8.60 -4.38
N ALA A 102 17.32 -8.13 -3.77
CA ALA A 102 16.93 -6.72 -3.82
C ALA A 102 18.04 -5.80 -3.28
N ARG A 103 18.71 -6.21 -2.20
CA ARG A 103 19.87 -5.51 -1.63
C ARG A 103 21.04 -5.42 -2.61
N GLN A 104 21.36 -6.51 -3.31
CA GLN A 104 22.43 -6.54 -4.32
C GLN A 104 22.18 -5.54 -5.46
N PHE A 105 20.92 -5.31 -5.83
CA PHE A 105 20.53 -4.32 -6.84
C PHE A 105 20.23 -2.93 -6.28
N ALA A 106 20.49 -2.69 -4.98
CA ALA A 106 20.21 -1.43 -4.29
C ALA A 106 18.74 -0.96 -4.41
N VAL A 107 17.79 -1.90 -4.48
CA VAL A 107 16.35 -1.62 -4.50
C VAL A 107 15.68 -2.14 -3.25
N THR A 108 14.53 -1.55 -2.89
CA THR A 108 13.73 -2.06 -1.78
C THR A 108 12.96 -3.33 -2.21
N PRO A 109 12.61 -4.22 -1.28
CA PRO A 109 11.75 -5.37 -1.59
C PRO A 109 10.41 -4.96 -2.21
N SER A 110 9.86 -3.81 -1.81
CA SER A 110 8.63 -3.25 -2.40
C SER A 110 8.80 -2.90 -3.88
N VAL A 111 9.91 -2.28 -4.28
CA VAL A 111 10.20 -1.97 -5.69
C VAL A 111 10.37 -3.25 -6.50
N MET A 112 11.10 -4.23 -5.98
CA MET A 112 11.28 -5.53 -6.65
C MET A 112 9.93 -6.23 -6.87
N LEU A 113 9.08 -6.32 -5.85
CA LEU A 113 7.77 -6.94 -5.96
C LEU A 113 6.82 -6.16 -6.88
N LEU A 114 6.82 -4.83 -6.80
CA LEU A 114 6.04 -3.98 -7.70
C LEU A 114 6.48 -4.18 -9.16
N THR A 115 7.78 -4.32 -9.41
CA THR A 115 8.32 -4.57 -10.75
C THR A 115 7.84 -5.94 -11.25
N ALA A 116 7.99 -7.00 -10.47
CA ALA A 116 7.51 -8.34 -10.85
C ALA A 116 6.00 -8.37 -11.09
N PHE A 117 5.21 -7.65 -10.27
CA PHE A 117 3.78 -7.50 -10.47
C PHE A 117 3.45 -6.74 -11.77
N SER A 118 4.20 -5.66 -12.06
CA SER A 118 4.04 -4.87 -13.29
C SER A 118 4.40 -5.68 -14.54
N GLU A 119 5.43 -6.53 -14.50
CA GLU A 119 5.76 -7.44 -15.61
C GLU A 119 4.61 -8.41 -15.91
N VAL A 120 3.96 -8.96 -14.88
CA VAL A 120 2.79 -9.83 -15.07
C VAL A 120 1.61 -9.03 -15.62
N LEU A 121 1.34 -7.83 -15.11
CA LEU A 121 0.29 -6.97 -15.66
C LEU A 121 0.56 -6.63 -17.12
N ALA A 122 1.80 -6.30 -17.49
CA ALA A 122 2.20 -5.99 -18.86
C ALA A 122 1.97 -7.18 -19.80
N LEU A 123 2.28 -8.41 -19.34
CA LEU A 123 2.07 -9.64 -20.12
C LEU A 123 0.60 -9.86 -20.47
N TRP A 124 -0.31 -9.49 -19.58
CA TRP A 124 -1.76 -9.68 -19.75
C TRP A 124 -2.49 -8.44 -20.27
N SER A 125 -1.81 -7.30 -20.39
CA SER A 125 -2.41 -6.06 -20.87
C SER A 125 -2.23 -5.90 -22.37
N ARG A 126 -3.17 -5.21 -23.03
CA ARG A 126 -3.04 -4.85 -24.46
C ARG A 126 -1.90 -3.87 -24.74
N GLN A 127 -1.45 -3.14 -23.72
CA GLN A 127 -0.34 -2.18 -23.79
C GLN A 127 0.67 -2.48 -22.69
N THR A 128 1.96 -2.42 -23.03
CA THR A 128 3.06 -2.67 -22.09
C THR A 128 3.41 -1.46 -21.22
N ARG A 129 2.99 -0.26 -21.63
CA ARG A 129 3.17 0.98 -20.87
C ARG A 129 1.86 1.39 -20.22
N PHE A 130 1.82 1.33 -18.90
CA PHE A 130 0.72 1.78 -18.05
C PHE A 130 1.28 2.42 -16.77
N THR A 131 0.40 2.97 -15.92
CA THR A 131 0.73 3.44 -14.56
C THR A 131 -0.19 2.88 -13.51
#